data_AF-A0A7S2JJT7-F1
#
_entry.id   AF-A0A7S2JJT7-F1
#
_cell.length_a   1.000
_cell.length_b   1.000
_cell.length_c   1.000
_cell.angle_alpha   90.00
_cell.angle_beta   90.00
_cell.angle_gamma   90.00
#
_symmetry.space_group_name_H-M   'P 1'
#
loop_
_entity.id
_entity.type
_entity.pdbx_description
1 polymer ?
#
loop_
_entity_poly.entity_id
_entity_poly.type
_entity_poly.pdbx_seq_one_letter_code
_entity_poly.pdbx_strand_id
1 'polypeptide(L)'
;EALAAQEVFAAVESLYFDELKPTGKRICKRMQEHATEAMAAMAHRMYGHVEAADMHIAPPPDPRYVLQLCLDAGLYVVQESDTDFAAYLLHQPDAEFVDVDSPV
;
A
#
# COMPACT_ATOMS: atom_id res chain seq x y z
N GLU A 1 1.56 -12.36 10.21
CA GLU A 1 0.10 -12.31 9.97
C GLU A 1 -0.19 -12.40 8.47
N ALA A 2 -1.38 -12.85 8.06
CA ALA A 2 -1.79 -12.78 6.66
C ALA A 2 -2.22 -11.34 6.37
N LEU A 3 -1.62 -10.69 5.36
CA LEU A 3 -2.06 -9.36 4.96
C LEU A 3 -3.53 -9.42 4.52
N ALA A 4 -4.31 -8.45 4.96
CA ALA A 4 -5.74 -8.43 4.75
C ALA A 4 -6.12 -7.48 3.60
N ALA A 5 -7.21 -7.79 2.89
CA ALA A 5 -7.81 -6.91 1.88
C ALA A 5 -8.06 -5.48 2.40
N GLN A 6 -8.32 -5.33 3.72
CA GLN A 6 -8.46 -4.03 4.37
C GLN A 6 -7.17 -3.18 4.36
N GLU A 7 -6.00 -3.81 4.50
CA GLU A 7 -4.73 -3.07 4.51
C GLU A 7 -4.39 -2.53 3.12
N VAL A 8 -4.70 -3.28 2.07
CA VAL A 8 -4.60 -2.81 0.69
C VAL A 8 -5.56 -1.65 0.44
N PHE A 9 -6.81 -1.76 0.91
CA PHE A 9 -7.79 -0.69 0.77
C PHE A 9 -7.31 0.60 1.45
N ALA A 10 -6.84 0.51 2.70
CA ALA A 10 -6.29 1.66 3.43
C ALA A 10 -5.05 2.26 2.74
N ALA A 11 -4.18 1.42 2.17
CA ALA A 11 -3.04 1.88 1.39
C ALA A 11 -3.48 2.68 0.15
N VAL A 12 -4.49 2.20 -0.59
CA VAL A 12 -5.05 2.93 -1.74
C VAL A 12 -5.72 4.23 -1.31
N GLU A 13 -6.51 4.24 -0.23
CA GLU A 13 -7.12 5.48 0.29
C GLU A 13 -6.09 6.54 0.67
N SER A 14 -4.98 6.14 1.32
CA SER A 14 -3.91 7.08 1.66
C SER A 14 -3.20 7.62 0.42
N LEU A 15 -3.06 6.83 -0.65
CA LEU A 15 -2.51 7.31 -1.91
C LEU A 15 -3.45 8.29 -2.61
N TYR A 16 -4.76 8.08 -2.51
CA TYR A 16 -5.76 9.05 -2.98
C TYR A 16 -5.69 10.37 -2.22
N PHE A 17 -5.55 10.31 -0.89
CA PHE A 17 -5.39 11.51 -0.07
C PHE A 17 -4.15 12.31 -0.45
N ASP A 18 -3.05 11.63 -0.80
CA ASP A 18 -1.81 12.24 -1.25
C ASP A 18 -1.83 12.65 -2.74
N GLU A 19 -2.94 12.44 -3.46
CA GLU A 19 -3.07 12.66 -4.91
C GLU A 19 -2.03 11.87 -5.75
N LEU A 20 -1.61 10.73 -5.23
CA LEU A 20 -0.61 9.85 -5.83
C LEU A 20 -1.27 8.67 -6.54
N LYS A 21 -0.74 8.34 -7.72
CA LYS A 21 -1.27 7.23 -8.50
C LYS A 21 -1.09 5.91 -7.75
N PRO A 22 -2.13 5.09 -7.58
CA PRO A 22 -2.07 3.85 -6.81
C PRO A 22 -1.48 2.69 -7.63
N THR A 23 -0.21 2.80 -8.02
CA THR A 23 0.52 1.74 -8.72
C THR A 23 0.87 0.60 -7.76
N GLY A 24 1.08 -0.61 -8.27
CA GLY A 24 1.41 -1.79 -7.47
C GLY A 24 2.60 -1.55 -6.55
N LYS A 25 3.66 -0.90 -7.06
CA LYS A 25 4.83 -0.51 -6.24
C LYS A 25 4.48 0.45 -5.11
N ARG A 26 3.64 1.46 -5.36
CA ARG A 26 3.23 2.44 -4.34
C ARG A 26 2.34 1.82 -3.29
N ILE A 27 1.42 0.94 -3.70
CA ILE A 27 0.58 0.18 -2.78
C ILE A 27 1.47 -0.67 -1.87
N CYS A 28 2.40 -1.46 -2.41
CA CYS A 28 3.36 -2.24 -1.62
C CYS A 28 4.13 -1.38 -0.61
N LYS A 29 4.66 -0.23 -1.03
CA LYS A 29 5.42 0.69 -0.17
C LYS A 29 4.54 1.22 0.96
N ARG A 30 3.32 1.64 0.64
CA ARG A 30 2.39 2.23 1.60
C ARG A 30 1.90 1.20 2.63
N MET A 31 1.66 -0.03 2.21
CA MET A 31 1.37 -1.14 3.12
C MET A 31 2.53 -1.39 4.10
N GLN A 32 3.77 -1.30 3.63
CA GLN A 32 4.95 -1.46 4.49
C GLN A 32 5.10 -0.31 5.49
N GLU A 33 4.80 0.92 5.08
CA GLU A 33 4.75 2.09 5.95
C GLU A 33 3.69 1.91 7.05
N HIS A 34 2.46 1.54 6.69
CA HIS A 34 1.39 1.26 7.66
C HIS A 34 1.75 0.15 8.64
N ALA A 35 2.37 -0.94 8.17
CA ALA A 35 2.83 -2.01 9.04
C ALA A 35 3.92 -1.53 10.02
N THR A 36 4.87 -0.74 9.53
CA THR A 36 5.95 -0.17 10.36
C THR A 36 5.40 0.78 11.42
N GLU A 37 4.45 1.64 11.05
CA GLU A 37 3.78 2.57 11.96
C GLU A 37 2.94 1.83 13.01
N ALA A 38 2.19 0.79 12.61
CA ALA A 38 1.41 -0.02 13.53
C ALA A 38 2.30 -0.75 14.54
N MET A 39 3.41 -1.33 14.07
CA MET A 39 4.39 -1.94 14.95
C MET A 39 5.00 -0.92 15.90
N ALA A 40 5.42 0.26 15.41
CA ALA A 40 6.00 1.31 16.24
C ALA A 40 5.01 1.79 17.31
N ALA A 41 3.73 1.96 16.96
CA ALA A 41 2.67 2.31 17.90
C ALA A 41 2.46 1.22 18.97
N MET A 42 2.50 -0.06 18.59
CA MET A 42 2.42 -1.18 19.53
C MET A 42 3.63 -1.21 20.47
N ALA A 43 4.84 -1.07 19.93
CA ALA A 43 6.08 -1.05 20.70
C ALA A 43 6.10 0.12 21.70
N HIS A 44 5.65 1.30 21.27
CA HIS A 44 5.53 2.48 22.15
C HIS A 44 4.54 2.23 23.30
N ARG A 45 3.37 1.61 23.01
CA ARG A 45 2.37 1.26 24.03
C ARG A 45 2.87 0.20 25.02
N MET A 46 3.66 -0.77 24.56
CA MET A 46 4.12 -1.89 25.40
C MET A 46 5.38 -1.56 26.20
N TYR A 47 6.30 -0.78 25.65
CA TYR A 47 7.65 -0.61 26.21
C TYR A 47 8.04 0.86 26.47
N GLY A 48 7.15 1.84 26.21
CA GLY A 48 7.33 3.25 26.54
C GLY A 48 8.35 4.01 25.67
N HIS A 49 9.36 3.33 25.13
CA HIS A 49 10.30 3.85 24.15
C HIS A 49 11.05 2.70 23.45
N VAL A 50 10.75 2.43 22.19
CA VAL A 50 11.58 1.57 21.34
C VAL A 50 12.01 2.45 20.17
N GLU A 51 13.31 2.63 19.99
CA GLU A 51 13.84 3.33 18.83
C GLU A 51 13.48 2.54 17.57
N ALA A 52 13.02 3.25 16.52
CA ALA A 52 12.56 2.67 15.26
C ALA A 52 13.59 1.74 14.58
N ALA A 53 14.86 1.80 14.99
CA ALA A 53 15.97 1.05 14.44
C ALA A 53 15.94 -0.47 14.73
N ASP A 54 15.24 -0.92 15.77
CA ASP A 54 15.17 -2.36 16.14
C ASP A 54 13.93 -3.08 15.58
N MET A 55 13.10 -2.38 14.80
CA MET A 55 11.94 -3.00 14.18
C MET A 55 12.40 -3.79 12.95
N HIS A 56 12.39 -5.12 13.05
CA HIS A 56 12.54 -5.98 11.88
C HIS A 56 11.41 -5.69 10.89
N ILE A 57 11.69 -4.83 9.91
CA ILE A 57 10.73 -4.47 8.87
C ILE A 57 10.51 -5.73 8.01
N ALA A 58 9.27 -6.18 7.93
CA ALA A 58 8.91 -7.28 7.05
C ALA A 58 9.29 -6.91 5.60
N PRO A 59 9.80 -7.88 4.81
CA PRO A 59 10.06 -7.64 3.39
C PRO A 59 8.77 -7.19 2.69
N PRO A 60 8.85 -6.34 1.65
CA PRO A 60 7.67 -5.92 0.90
C PRO A 60 6.89 -7.14 0.41
N PRO A 61 5.54 -7.09 0.43
CA PRO A 61 4.73 -8.19 -0.05
C PRO A 61 4.95 -8.44 -1.55
N ASP A 62 4.84 -9.71 -1.97
CA ASP A 62 4.92 -10.10 -3.39
C ASP A 62 3.88 -9.31 -4.20
N PRO A 63 4.26 -8.61 -5.29
CA PRO A 63 3.34 -7.86 -6.14
C PRO A 63 2.16 -8.69 -6.65
N ARG A 64 2.35 -10.00 -6.90
CA ARG A 64 1.26 -10.89 -7.33
C ARG A 64 0.25 -11.13 -6.22
N TYR A 65 0.73 -11.20 -4.98
CA TYR A 65 -0.13 -11.32 -3.83
C TYR A 65 -0.89 -10.03 -3.55
N VAL A 66 -0.24 -8.86 -3.70
CA VAL A 66 -0.90 -7.56 -3.60
C VAL A 66 -1.98 -7.39 -4.67
N LEU A 67 -1.71 -7.80 -5.91
CA LEU A 67 -2.72 -7.82 -6.97
C LEU A 67 -3.96 -8.62 -6.57
N GLN A 68 -3.77 -9.83 -6.04
CA GLN A 68 -4.88 -10.65 -5.56
C GLN A 68 -5.66 -9.96 -4.44
N LEU A 69 -4.96 -9.36 -3.47
CA LEU A 69 -5.60 -8.61 -2.40
C LEU A 69 -6.38 -7.39 -2.91
N CYS A 70 -5.91 -6.70 -3.95
CA CYS A 70 -6.64 -5.61 -4.59
C CYS A 70 -7.97 -6.11 -5.18
N LEU A 71 -7.95 -7.25 -5.86
CA LEU A 71 -9.14 -7.88 -6.43
C LEU A 71 -10.11 -8.32 -5.32
N ASP A 72 -9.60 -8.96 -4.27
CA ASP A 72 -10.39 -9.42 -3.12
C ASP A 72 -10.99 -8.24 -2.33
N ALA A 73 -10.31 -7.09 -2.30
CA ALA A 73 -10.79 -5.84 -1.74
C ALA A 73 -11.86 -5.13 -2.59
N GLY A 74 -12.16 -5.65 -3.79
CA GLY A 74 -13.10 -5.04 -4.73
C GLY A 74 -12.57 -3.76 -5.38
N LEU A 75 -11.25 -3.59 -5.47
CA LEU A 75 -10.66 -2.47 -6.19
C LEU A 75 -10.76 -2.68 -7.70
N TYR A 76 -10.87 -1.58 -8.43
CA TYR A 76 -10.80 -1.60 -9.89
C TYR A 76 -9.34 -1.64 -10.32
N VAL A 77 -8.89 -2.78 -10.85
CA VAL A 77 -7.48 -2.97 -11.25
C VAL A 77 -7.32 -2.79 -12.75
N VAL A 78 -6.34 -1.96 -13.13
CA VAL A 78 -5.90 -1.74 -14.51
C VAL A 78 -4.47 -2.26 -14.67
N GLN A 79 -4.27 -3.16 -15.63
CA GLN A 79 -2.93 -3.60 -16.00
C GLN A 79 -2.24 -2.50 -16.83
N GLU A 80 -1.08 -2.02 -16.38
CA GLU A 80 -0.35 -0.94 -17.07
C GLU A 80 0.83 -1.48 -17.89
N SER A 81 1.43 -2.59 -17.45
CA SER A 81 2.51 -3.30 -18.16
C SER A 81 2.50 -4.78 -17.80
N ASP A 82 3.36 -5.60 -18.41
CA ASP A 82 3.49 -7.03 -18.05
C ASP A 82 3.91 -7.24 -16.58
N THR A 83 4.48 -6.21 -15.95
CA THR A 83 5.05 -6.28 -14.59
C THR A 83 4.39 -5.33 -13.59
N ASP A 84 3.45 -4.49 -14.01
CA ASP A 84 2.90 -3.43 -13.18
C ASP A 84 1.40 -3.22 -13.43
N PHE A 85 0.70 -2.76 -12.39
CA PHE A 85 -0.73 -2.50 -12.41
C PHE A 85 -1.05 -1.28 -11.54
N ALA A 86 -2.23 -0.70 -11.74
CA ALA A 86 -2.78 0.32 -10.86
C ALA A 86 -4.13 -0.14 -10.31
N ALA A 87 -4.42 0.14 -9.04
CA ALA A 87 -5.67 -0.26 -8.39
C ALA A 87 -6.42 0.96 -7.84
N TYR A 88 -7.64 1.16 -8.32
CA TYR A 88 -8.47 2.34 -8.05
C TYR A 88 -9.68 1.99 -7.20
N LEU A 89 -10.20 2.98 -6.48
CA LEU A 89 -11.49 2.87 -5.80
C LEU A 89 -12.60 2.83 -6.87
N LEU A 90 -13.51 1.86 -6.78
CA LEU A 90 -14.61 1.65 -7.75
C LEU A 90 -15.45 2.91 -8.05
N HIS A 91 -15.54 3.84 -7.09
CA HIS A 91 -16.34 5.07 -7.22
C HIS A 91 -15.55 6.29 -7.72
N GLN A 92 -14.23 6.17 -7.91
CA GLN A 92 -13.37 7.28 -8.33
C GLN A 92 -12.24 6.84 -9.29
N PRO A 93 -12.55 6.14 -10.39
CA PRO A 93 -11.52 5.72 -11.34
C PRO A 93 -10.89 6.89 -12.13
N ASP A 94 -11.59 8.03 -12.24
CA ASP A 94 -11.18 9.19 -13.05
C ASP A 94 -10.46 10.29 -12.23
N ALA A 95 -10.01 10.00 -11.02
CA ALA A 95 -9.25 10.97 -10.24
C ALA A 95 -7.91 11.28 -10.93
N GLU A 96 -7.56 12.56 -11.02
CA GLU A 96 -6.27 13.00 -11.57
C GLU A 96 -5.17 12.72 -10.53
N PHE A 97 -4.20 11.90 -10.91
CA PHE A 97 -3.11 11.51 -10.03
C PHE A 97 -1.76 11.95 -10.58
N VAL A 98 -0.85 12.28 -9.68
CA VAL A 98 0.56 12.44 -10.02
C VAL A 98 1.21 11.05 -10.12
N ASP A 99 1.67 10.70 -11.31
CA ASP A 99 2.51 9.53 -11.56
C ASP A 99 3.99 9.95 -11.53
N VAL A 100 4.62 9.87 -10.35
CA VAL A 100 6.03 10.23 -10.19
C VAL A 100 6.99 9.10 -10.60
N ASP A 101 6.46 7.92 -10.96
CA ASP A 101 7.24 6.75 -11.35
C ASP A 101 7.27 6.57 -12.89
N SER A 102 6.49 7.36 -13.65
CA SER A 102 6.57 7.43 -15.11
C SER A 102 7.76 8.31 -15.55
N PRO A 103 8.68 7.80 -16.40
CA PRO A 103 9.72 8.64 -16.99
C PRO A 103 9.06 9.68 -17.92
N VAL A 104 9.48 10.93 -17.79
CA VAL A 104 9.17 12.03 -18.72
C VAL A 104 9.97 11.87 -20.00
#